data_AF-A0A5C8HUM8-F1
#
_entry.id   AF-A0A5C8HUM8-F1
#
_cell.length_a   1.000
_cell.length_b   1.000
_cell.length_c   1.000
_cell.angle_alpha   90.00
_cell.angle_beta   90.00
_cell.angle_gamma   90.00
#
_symmetry.space_group_name_H-M   'P 1'
#
loop_
_entity.id
_entity.type
_entity.pdbx_description
1 polymer ?
#
loop_
_entity_poly.entity_id
_entity_poly.type
_entity_poly.pdbx_seq_one_letter_code
_entity_poly.pdbx_strand_id
1 'polypeptide(L)'
;MSPIRAAVPSFFLARRLLRRHGSRIEFARYAYFTLFAAKRALVDAEFRDLIVTDLFYYQPVAIKLAALARTDEDMLGRLLPLVEEELADMVSPGSPYELTPLITIDEMPQLEETTASGGELEPATSDELEFPESNSAGSFGLVKADMTSTARMHRTLWLVSSVLRDLDQVENLELKRRTLVELLELWGRFITVLSADASLADLRSAVTRHLQTSGDSSEESDEKLEDFLGRSIPAGVAIGGIEMTLSSPKLASVFDVALSSGGLRRSNECVTASLLLLFLLRSPGWAMKAATLVDQAEATWVLTHFFHALCQDAYAQGGAPEDELLALCKALYLKQQTFTSADIRSAHLDQYTQRLRTERAKTRHSRHPA
;
A
#
# COMPACT_ATOMS: atom_id res chain seq x y z
N MET A 1 17.07 -22.40 46.11
CA MET A 1 16.26 -21.72 45.07
C MET A 1 14.79 -21.95 45.39
N SER A 2 13.96 -20.90 45.41
CA SER A 2 12.53 -21.03 45.72
C SER A 2 11.82 -21.93 44.70
N PRO A 3 10.94 -22.87 45.11
CA PRO A 3 10.23 -23.80 44.23
C PRO A 3 9.46 -23.10 43.10
N ILE A 4 9.05 -21.85 43.31
CA ILE A 4 8.38 -21.01 42.32
C ILE A 4 9.28 -20.73 41.09
N ARG A 5 10.61 -20.57 41.29
CA ARG A 5 11.54 -20.25 40.19
C ARG A 5 11.77 -21.42 39.22
N ALA A 6 11.56 -22.66 39.66
CA ALA A 6 11.67 -23.84 38.79
C ALA A 6 10.36 -24.16 38.05
N ALA A 7 9.21 -23.75 38.60
CA ALA A 7 7.89 -24.00 38.01
C ALA A 7 7.65 -23.19 36.73
N VAL A 8 8.12 -21.94 36.67
CA VAL A 8 7.84 -21.02 35.57
C VAL A 8 8.43 -21.49 34.22
N PRO A 9 9.73 -21.83 34.10
CA PRO A 9 10.27 -22.34 32.84
C PRO A 9 9.62 -23.66 32.41
N SER A 10 9.33 -24.54 33.36
CA SER A 10 8.70 -25.84 33.12
C SER A 10 7.29 -25.69 32.50
N PHE A 11 6.52 -24.73 33.00
CA PHE A 11 5.21 -24.38 32.45
C PHE A 11 5.30 -23.88 31.00
N PHE A 12 6.25 -22.98 30.71
CA PHE A 12 6.44 -22.45 29.36
C PHE A 12 6.97 -23.48 28.36
N LEU A 13 7.83 -24.40 28.81
CA LEU A 13 8.28 -25.55 28.03
C LEU A 13 7.11 -26.49 27.71
N ALA A 14 6.27 -26.82 28.71
CA ALA A 14 5.09 -27.66 28.51
C ALA A 14 4.09 -27.08 27.50
N ARG A 15 3.95 -25.75 27.47
CA ARG A 15 3.11 -25.03 26.49
C ARG A 15 3.79 -24.74 25.15
N ARG A 16 5.01 -25.25 24.93
CA ARG A 16 5.80 -25.01 23.70
C ARG A 16 6.02 -23.52 23.40
N LEU A 17 6.07 -22.67 24.44
CA LEU A 17 6.42 -21.24 24.33
C LEU A 17 7.93 -21.04 24.40
N LEU A 18 8.61 -21.88 25.19
CA LEU A 18 10.06 -22.02 25.20
C LEU A 18 10.45 -23.36 24.58
N ARG A 19 11.66 -23.43 24.02
CA ARG A 19 12.33 -24.66 23.62
C ARG A 19 13.67 -24.75 24.33
N ARG A 20 14.11 -25.97 24.60
CA ARG A 20 15.42 -26.25 25.17
C ARG A 20 16.35 -26.72 24.05
N HIS A 21 17.42 -25.96 23.83
CA HIS A 21 18.46 -26.32 22.87
C HIS A 21 19.79 -26.48 23.63
N GLY A 22 20.13 -27.73 23.98
CA GLY A 22 21.25 -28.04 24.86
C GLY A 22 21.11 -27.41 26.25
N SER A 23 22.03 -26.52 26.60
CA SER A 23 22.06 -25.77 27.87
C SER A 23 21.30 -24.45 27.83
N ARG A 24 20.79 -24.03 26.66
CA ARG A 24 20.08 -22.78 26.47
C ARG A 24 18.57 -23.00 26.44
N ILE A 25 17.83 -22.05 27.00
CA ILE A 25 16.38 -21.95 26.88
C ILE A 25 16.09 -20.73 26.00
N GLU A 26 15.35 -20.95 24.93
CA GLU A 26 15.00 -19.92 23.94
C GLU A 26 13.50 -19.92 23.68
N PHE A 27 12.99 -18.86 23.08
CA PHE A 27 11.59 -18.83 22.65
C PHE A 27 11.37 -19.77 21.48
N ALA A 28 10.29 -20.55 21.54
CA ALA A 28 9.92 -21.47 20.48
C ALA A 28 9.56 -20.77 19.16
N ARG A 29 9.10 -19.51 19.27
CA ARG A 29 8.71 -18.65 18.14
C ARG A 29 9.18 -17.23 18.40
N TYR A 30 9.69 -16.57 17.36
CA TYR A 30 10.16 -15.19 17.42
C TYR A 30 9.07 -14.19 17.85
N ALA A 31 7.81 -14.44 17.46
CA ALA A 31 6.66 -13.63 17.87
C ALA A 31 6.45 -13.61 19.40
N TYR A 32 6.80 -14.69 20.11
CA TYR A 32 6.72 -14.70 21.57
C TYR A 32 7.83 -13.86 22.18
N PHE A 33 9.07 -14.00 21.71
CA PHE A 33 10.18 -13.17 22.17
C PHE A 33 9.85 -11.68 22.10
N THR A 34 9.39 -11.21 20.93
CA THR A 34 9.06 -9.79 20.70
C THR A 34 7.90 -9.31 21.56
N LEU A 35 6.86 -10.13 21.76
CA LEU A 35 5.75 -9.80 22.67
C LEU A 35 6.19 -9.72 24.14
N PHE A 36 7.01 -10.66 24.60
CA PHE A 36 7.52 -10.65 25.98
C PHE A 36 8.48 -9.48 26.22
N ALA A 37 9.33 -9.14 25.24
CA ALA A 37 10.15 -7.94 25.28
C ALA A 37 9.30 -6.67 25.37
N ALA A 38 8.26 -6.54 24.54
CA ALA A 38 7.34 -5.40 24.59
C ALA A 38 6.63 -5.29 25.94
N LYS A 39 6.15 -6.42 26.50
CA LYS A 39 5.57 -6.44 27.85
C LYS A 39 6.56 -6.04 28.93
N ARG A 40 7.84 -6.42 28.80
CA ARG A 40 8.88 -6.01 29.74
C ARG A 40 9.10 -4.50 29.67
N ALA A 41 9.13 -3.91 28.47
CA ALA A 41 9.29 -2.48 28.28
C ALA A 41 8.18 -1.65 28.96
N LEU A 42 6.96 -2.17 29.10
CA LEU A 42 5.89 -1.48 29.83
C LEU A 42 6.18 -1.26 31.33
N VAL A 43 7.01 -2.11 31.93
CA VAL A 43 7.31 -2.08 33.37
C VAL A 43 8.76 -1.67 33.67
N ASP A 44 9.59 -1.53 32.64
CA ASP A 44 11.02 -1.26 32.72
C ASP A 44 11.34 -0.07 31.84
N ALA A 45 11.41 1.11 32.46
CA ALA A 45 11.56 2.38 31.76
C ALA A 45 12.91 2.49 31.03
N GLU A 46 13.99 1.94 31.60
CA GLU A 46 15.31 1.92 30.94
C GLU A 46 15.28 1.04 29.69
N PHE A 47 14.64 -0.14 29.78
CA PHE A 47 14.49 -1.01 28.62
C PHE A 47 13.55 -0.43 27.56
N ARG A 48 12.49 0.29 27.96
CA ARG A 48 11.65 1.05 27.04
C ARG A 48 12.47 2.12 26.32
N ASP A 49 13.25 2.91 27.06
CA ASP A 49 14.07 3.98 26.50
C ASP A 49 15.08 3.45 25.47
N LEU A 50 15.69 2.29 25.75
CA LEU A 50 16.54 1.58 24.79
C LEU A 50 15.81 1.25 23.48
N ILE A 51 14.58 0.71 23.56
CA ILE A 51 13.78 0.35 22.38
C ILE A 51 13.36 1.60 21.60
N VAL A 52 12.93 2.65 22.29
CA VAL A 52 12.40 3.89 21.69
C VAL A 52 13.53 4.75 21.11
N THR A 53 14.75 4.65 21.66
CA THR A 53 15.93 5.33 21.12
C THR A 53 16.39 4.71 19.79
N ASP A 54 16.23 3.40 19.62
CA ASP A 54 16.61 2.69 18.38
C ASP A 54 15.45 1.85 17.83
N LEU A 55 14.38 2.54 17.42
CA LEU A 55 13.17 1.91 16.89
C LEU A 55 13.45 1.05 15.65
N PHE A 56 14.43 1.43 14.83
CA PHE A 56 14.77 0.70 13.61
C PHE A 56 15.39 -0.66 13.94
N TYR A 57 16.33 -0.71 14.89
CA TYR A 57 16.93 -1.95 15.36
C TYR A 57 15.91 -2.83 16.10
N TYR A 58 15.11 -2.24 16.99
CA TYR A 58 14.11 -2.96 17.81
C TYR A 58 12.72 -3.04 17.17
N GLN A 59 12.59 -2.82 15.86
CA GLN A 59 11.31 -2.67 15.16
C GLN A 59 10.23 -3.70 15.54
N PRO A 60 10.50 -5.03 15.55
CA PRO A 60 9.48 -6.00 15.91
C PRO A 60 8.96 -5.85 17.35
N VAL A 61 9.82 -5.41 18.27
CA VAL A 61 9.44 -5.10 19.66
C VAL A 61 8.68 -3.78 19.72
N ALA A 62 9.17 -2.75 19.03
CA ALA A 62 8.54 -1.43 18.95
C ALA A 62 7.09 -1.53 18.45
N ILE A 63 6.83 -2.28 17.38
CA ILE A 63 5.46 -2.49 16.86
C ILE A 63 4.57 -3.15 17.92
N LYS A 64 5.06 -4.18 18.62
CA LYS A 64 4.28 -4.82 19.70
C LYS A 64 4.10 -3.90 20.90
N LEU A 65 5.08 -3.06 21.20
CA LEU A 65 5.00 -2.08 22.28
C LEU A 65 3.93 -1.02 21.97
N ALA A 66 3.89 -0.48 20.76
CA ALA A 66 2.87 0.47 20.31
C ALA A 66 1.45 -0.08 20.45
N ALA A 67 1.25 -1.35 20.08
CA ALA A 67 -0.04 -2.03 20.24
C ALA A 67 -0.47 -2.20 21.70
N LEU A 68 0.48 -2.27 22.64
CA LEU A 68 0.22 -2.37 24.08
C LEU A 68 0.09 -1.00 24.75
N ALA A 69 0.87 0.00 24.31
CA ALA A 69 0.94 1.36 24.86
C ALA A 69 0.36 2.38 23.87
N ARG A 70 -0.95 2.27 23.60
CA ARG A 70 -1.66 3.02 22.53
C ARG A 70 -1.68 4.55 22.71
N THR A 71 -1.33 5.04 23.89
CA THR A 71 -1.28 6.46 24.28
C THR A 71 0.14 7.02 24.32
N ASP A 72 1.14 6.28 23.84
CA ASP A 72 2.56 6.66 23.95
C ASP A 72 2.95 7.78 22.96
N GLU A 73 2.79 9.03 23.40
CA GLU A 73 3.11 10.21 22.59
C GLU A 73 4.62 10.37 22.33
N ASP A 74 5.47 9.99 23.28
CA ASP A 74 6.93 10.03 23.12
C ASP A 74 7.38 9.09 21.99
N MET A 75 6.83 7.86 21.96
CA MET A 75 7.09 6.95 20.86
C MET A 75 6.62 7.52 19.51
N LEU A 76 5.45 8.17 19.45
CA LEU A 76 4.98 8.84 18.22
C LEU A 76 5.93 9.97 17.79
N GLY A 77 6.42 10.78 18.73
CA GLY A 77 7.35 11.88 18.47
C GLY A 77 8.68 11.42 17.88
N ARG A 78 9.08 10.16 18.15
CA ARG A 78 10.31 9.54 17.63
C ARG A 78 10.16 8.96 16.22
N LEU A 79 8.93 8.77 15.74
CA LEU A 79 8.69 8.26 14.38
C LEU A 79 8.99 9.31 13.30
N LEU A 80 8.60 10.55 13.56
CA LEU A 80 8.67 11.62 12.57
C LEU A 80 10.11 11.87 12.07
N PRO A 81 11.14 11.95 12.94
CA PRO A 81 12.53 12.06 12.48
C PRO A 81 12.98 10.92 11.56
N LEU A 82 12.48 9.69 11.74
CA LEU A 82 12.82 8.56 10.88
C LEU A 82 12.26 8.76 9.46
N VAL A 83 11.05 9.31 9.35
CA VAL A 83 10.43 9.62 8.06
C VAL A 83 11.15 10.79 7.40
N GLU A 84 11.41 11.86 8.16
CA GLU A 84 12.10 13.06 7.67
C GLU A 84 13.52 12.74 7.17
N GLU A 85 14.23 11.82 7.83
CA GLU A 85 15.55 11.34 7.37
C GLU A 85 15.46 10.68 5.99
N GLU A 86 14.49 9.79 5.76
CA GLU A 86 14.34 9.15 4.43
C GLU A 86 13.79 10.13 3.38
N LEU A 87 13.06 11.17 3.79
CA LEU A 87 12.59 12.24 2.88
C LEU A 87 13.67 13.26 2.52
N ALA A 88 14.73 13.37 3.34
CA ALA A 88 15.88 14.23 3.05
C ALA A 88 16.68 13.72 1.84
N ASP A 89 16.65 12.41 1.59
CA ASP A 89 17.20 11.82 0.39
C ASP A 89 16.34 12.25 -0.82
N MET A 90 16.87 13.21 -1.59
CA MET A 90 16.21 13.74 -2.78
C MET A 90 16.20 12.66 -3.86
N VAL A 91 15.00 12.24 -4.25
CA VAL A 91 14.78 11.34 -5.38
C VAL A 91 13.92 12.09 -6.39
N SER A 92 14.43 12.28 -7.60
CA SER A 92 13.63 12.84 -8.68
C SER A 92 12.42 11.94 -8.93
N PRO A 93 11.22 12.50 -9.21
CA PRO A 93 10.04 11.71 -9.53
C PRO A 93 10.35 10.66 -10.60
N GLY A 94 9.99 9.41 -10.34
CA GLY A 94 10.26 8.29 -11.22
C GLY A 94 9.25 8.18 -12.35
N SER A 95 9.46 7.21 -13.22
CA SER A 95 8.58 6.93 -14.36
C SER A 95 7.08 6.81 -14.02
N PRO A 96 6.66 6.24 -12.87
CA PRO A 96 5.24 6.21 -12.49
C PRO A 96 4.58 7.59 -12.35
N TYR A 97 5.37 8.63 -12.08
CA TYR A 97 4.91 10.02 -11.92
C TYR A 97 5.13 10.90 -13.16
N GLU A 98 5.56 10.32 -14.28
CA GLU A 98 5.58 11.03 -15.55
C GLU A 98 4.18 11.51 -15.93
N LEU A 99 4.11 12.72 -16.46
CA LEU A 99 2.87 13.30 -16.96
C LEU A 99 2.38 12.51 -18.17
N THR A 100 1.12 12.09 -18.11
CA THR A 100 0.46 11.44 -19.24
C THR A 100 0.15 12.49 -20.30
N PRO A 101 0.52 12.28 -21.57
CA PRO A 101 0.17 13.20 -22.64
C PRO A 101 -1.35 13.31 -22.78
N LEU A 102 -1.84 14.54 -22.94
CA LEU A 102 -3.26 14.79 -23.19
C LEU A 102 -3.61 14.32 -24.60
N ILE A 103 -4.63 13.47 -24.70
CA ILE A 103 -5.16 12.99 -25.97
C ILE A 103 -6.25 13.96 -26.42
N THR A 104 -6.06 14.60 -27.58
CA THR A 104 -7.11 15.42 -28.18
C THR A 104 -8.07 14.54 -28.97
N ILE A 105 -9.34 14.57 -28.59
CA ILE A 105 -10.41 13.82 -29.22
C ILE A 105 -11.29 14.79 -30.00
N ASP A 106 -11.29 14.62 -31.31
CA ASP A 106 -12.02 15.44 -32.28
C ASP A 106 -13.12 14.68 -33.03
N GLU A 107 -13.17 13.36 -32.88
CA GLU A 107 -14.16 12.50 -33.51
C GLU A 107 -15.21 12.00 -32.52
N MET A 108 -16.44 11.87 -33.02
CA MET A 108 -17.51 11.17 -32.28
C MET A 108 -17.11 9.70 -32.06
N PRO A 109 -17.43 9.13 -30.90
CA PRO A 109 -17.12 7.74 -30.64
C PRO A 109 -17.82 6.87 -31.69
N GLN A 110 -17.03 6.07 -32.41
CA GLN A 110 -17.62 5.07 -33.29
C GLN A 110 -18.32 4.05 -32.40
N LEU A 111 -19.57 3.73 -32.73
CA LEU A 111 -20.30 2.64 -32.08
C LEU A 111 -19.54 1.35 -32.38
N GLU A 112 -18.65 0.96 -31.47
CA GLU A 112 -17.98 -0.33 -31.53
C GLU A 112 -19.08 -1.39 -31.51
N GLU A 113 -19.32 -2.03 -32.66
CA GLU A 113 -20.09 -3.26 -32.71
C GLU A 113 -19.39 -4.24 -31.80
N THR A 114 -19.99 -4.47 -30.63
CA THR A 114 -19.39 -5.27 -29.57
C THR A 114 -19.40 -6.72 -30.04
N THR A 115 -18.39 -7.08 -30.82
CA THR A 115 -18.13 -8.47 -31.20
C THR A 115 -17.80 -9.18 -29.90
N ALA A 116 -18.78 -9.93 -29.40
CA ALA A 116 -18.66 -10.72 -28.18
C ALA A 116 -17.67 -11.87 -28.43
N SER A 117 -16.38 -11.57 -28.43
CA SER A 117 -15.33 -12.57 -28.34
C SER A 117 -15.29 -13.06 -26.88
N GLY A 118 -16.18 -14.01 -26.58
CA GLY A 118 -16.19 -14.73 -25.32
C GLY A 118 -15.05 -15.74 -25.31
N GLY A 119 -13.85 -15.29 -24.92
CA GLY A 119 -12.81 -16.20 -24.47
C GLY A 119 -13.20 -16.74 -23.09
N GLU A 120 -13.72 -17.96 -23.03
CA GLU A 120 -13.86 -18.71 -21.78
C GLU A 120 -12.46 -18.98 -21.23
N LEU A 121 -12.06 -18.20 -20.22
CA LEU A 121 -10.88 -18.50 -19.41
C LEU A 121 -11.25 -19.66 -18.47
N GLU A 122 -10.65 -20.82 -18.67
CA GLU A 122 -10.82 -21.96 -17.76
C GLU A 122 -10.38 -21.59 -16.33
N PRO A 123 -11.12 -22.03 -15.30
CA PRO A 123 -10.77 -21.75 -13.92
C PRO A 123 -9.48 -22.48 -13.56
N ALA A 124 -8.39 -21.73 -13.44
CA ALA A 124 -7.12 -22.23 -12.93
C ALA A 124 -7.34 -22.83 -11.52
N THR A 125 -7.06 -24.12 -11.37
CA THR A 125 -7.05 -24.81 -10.09
C THR A 125 -5.96 -24.19 -9.20
N SER A 126 -6.39 -23.57 -8.11
CA SER A 126 -5.51 -23.01 -7.09
C SER A 126 -4.76 -24.14 -6.38
N ASP A 127 -3.52 -24.40 -6.78
CA ASP A 127 -2.58 -25.17 -5.98
C ASP A 127 -2.34 -24.41 -4.67
N GLU A 128 -2.75 -25.01 -3.56
CA GLU A 128 -2.59 -24.51 -2.21
C GLU A 128 -1.09 -24.53 -1.84
N LEU A 129 -0.43 -23.38 -1.99
CA LEU A 129 0.96 -23.17 -1.58
C LEU A 129 1.10 -23.41 -0.07
N GLU A 130 1.57 -24.59 0.31
CA GLU A 130 2.00 -24.87 1.68
C GLU A 130 3.23 -24.01 2.01
N PHE A 131 3.03 -22.95 2.79
CA PHE A 131 4.12 -22.13 3.30
C PHE A 131 4.88 -22.92 4.37
N PRO A 132 6.20 -23.15 4.21
CA PRO A 132 6.99 -23.80 5.25
C PRO A 132 6.96 -22.97 6.53
N GLU A 133 6.89 -23.66 7.69
CA GLU A 133 7.01 -23.00 8.99
C GLU A 133 8.33 -22.22 9.04
N SER A 134 8.21 -20.88 8.97
CA SER A 134 9.34 -19.97 8.84
C SER A 134 10.30 -20.09 10.04
N ASN A 135 11.41 -20.78 9.82
CA ASN A 135 12.61 -20.75 10.67
C ASN A 135 13.46 -19.49 10.38
N SER A 136 12.81 -18.37 10.05
CA SER A 136 13.50 -17.10 9.80
C SER A 136 14.31 -16.70 11.04
N ALA A 137 15.63 -16.56 10.87
CA ALA A 137 16.46 -15.87 11.83
C ALA A 137 15.86 -14.47 12.02
N GLY A 138 15.40 -14.17 13.24
CA GLY A 138 14.73 -12.90 13.54
C GLY A 138 15.55 -11.70 13.06
N SER A 139 14.87 -10.63 12.63
CA SER A 139 15.48 -9.48 11.94
C SER A 139 16.33 -8.55 12.83
N PHE A 140 16.77 -9.02 14.00
CA PHE A 140 17.71 -8.28 14.84
C PHE A 140 19.09 -8.29 14.21
N GLY A 141 19.77 -7.14 14.24
CA GLY A 141 21.16 -7.06 13.79
C GLY A 141 21.37 -6.60 12.34
N LEU A 142 20.31 -6.27 11.60
CA LEU A 142 20.49 -5.50 10.37
C LEU A 142 20.82 -4.06 10.74
N VAL A 143 22.05 -3.64 10.48
CA VAL A 143 22.50 -2.26 10.65
C VAL A 143 21.91 -1.44 9.52
N LYS A 144 21.25 -0.32 9.84
CA LYS A 144 20.62 0.58 8.87
C LYS A 144 21.58 0.98 7.74
N ALA A 145 22.86 1.14 8.06
CA ALA A 145 23.93 1.52 7.13
C ALA A 145 24.25 0.46 6.07
N ASP A 146 23.98 -0.82 6.33
CA ASP A 146 24.30 -1.92 5.41
C ASP A 146 23.15 -2.21 4.42
N MET A 147 22.01 -1.54 4.58
CA MET A 147 20.81 -1.76 3.77
C MET A 147 20.83 -0.89 2.51
N THR A 148 20.32 -1.43 1.40
CA THR A 148 20.02 -0.61 0.21
C THR A 148 18.98 0.46 0.56
N SER A 149 18.97 1.57 -0.18
CA SER A 149 18.00 2.66 0.03
C SER A 149 16.56 2.15 -0.01
N THR A 150 16.22 1.29 -0.98
CA THR A 150 14.91 0.66 -1.12
C THR A 150 14.53 -0.17 0.10
N ALA A 151 15.44 -1.04 0.57
CA ALA A 151 15.18 -1.90 1.71
C ALA A 151 15.03 -1.11 3.02
N ARG A 152 15.85 -0.07 3.18
CA ARG A 152 15.82 0.84 4.32
C ARG A 152 14.51 1.62 4.37
N MET A 153 14.11 2.23 3.25
CA MET A 153 12.85 2.96 3.12
C MET A 153 11.64 2.06 3.38
N HIS A 154 11.60 0.86 2.78
CA HIS A 154 10.54 -0.13 3.02
C HIS A 154 10.43 -0.48 4.52
N ARG A 155 11.57 -0.68 5.18
CA ARG A 155 11.62 -1.02 6.61
C ARG A 155 11.13 0.14 7.49
N THR A 156 11.53 1.37 7.19
CA THR A 156 11.03 2.59 7.85
C THR A 156 9.52 2.73 7.65
N LEU A 157 9.02 2.57 6.42
CA LEU A 157 7.60 2.62 6.10
C LEU A 157 6.80 1.57 6.90
N TRP A 158 7.28 0.33 6.95
CA TRP A 158 6.61 -0.73 7.71
C TRP A 158 6.52 -0.42 9.21
N LEU A 159 7.65 0.00 9.80
CA LEU A 159 7.75 0.37 11.21
C LEU A 159 6.81 1.53 11.53
N VAL A 160 6.96 2.66 10.83
CA VAL A 160 6.23 3.90 11.15
C VAL A 160 4.75 3.72 10.87
N SER A 161 4.36 3.08 9.77
CA SER A 161 2.94 2.81 9.46
C SER A 161 2.28 1.96 10.53
N SER A 162 2.93 0.87 10.95
CA SER A 162 2.39 -0.04 11.98
C SER A 162 2.28 0.65 13.33
N VAL A 163 3.30 1.41 13.75
CA VAL A 163 3.29 2.11 15.03
C VAL A 163 2.26 3.24 15.02
N LEU A 164 2.20 4.07 13.96
CA LEU A 164 1.23 5.16 13.84
C LEU A 164 -0.22 4.64 13.91
N ARG A 165 -0.51 3.53 13.22
CA ARG A 165 -1.81 2.87 13.25
C ARG A 165 -2.19 2.40 14.66
N ASP A 166 -1.23 1.84 15.39
CA ASP A 166 -1.47 1.22 16.70
C ASP A 166 -1.49 2.24 17.85
N LEU A 167 -0.83 3.39 17.70
CA LEU A 167 -0.87 4.53 18.64
C LEU A 167 -2.15 5.39 18.50
N ASP A 168 -3.29 4.76 18.28
CA ASP A 168 -4.56 5.45 17.96
C ASP A 168 -5.16 6.25 19.13
N GLN A 169 -4.66 6.10 20.35
CA GLN A 169 -5.16 6.82 21.54
C GLN A 169 -4.32 8.03 21.97
N VAL A 170 -3.23 8.37 21.25
CA VAL A 170 -2.50 9.64 21.49
C VAL A 170 -3.40 10.85 21.22
N GLU A 171 -3.45 11.78 22.18
CA GLU A 171 -4.32 12.98 22.17
C GLU A 171 -3.79 14.09 21.24
N ASN A 172 -2.48 14.15 21.02
CA ASN A 172 -1.86 15.12 20.12
C ASN A 172 -2.17 14.80 18.65
N LEU A 173 -3.34 15.24 18.19
CA LEU A 173 -3.83 15.03 16.82
C LEU A 173 -2.97 15.72 15.78
N GLU A 174 -2.33 16.85 16.11
CA GLU A 174 -1.48 17.58 15.19
C GLU A 174 -0.19 16.81 14.89
N LEU A 175 0.44 16.23 15.92
CA LEU A 175 1.60 15.36 15.74
C LEU A 175 1.24 14.14 14.88
N LYS A 176 0.10 13.48 15.16
CA LYS A 176 -0.40 12.37 14.33
C LYS A 176 -0.64 12.79 12.88
N ARG A 177 -1.29 13.93 12.67
CA ARG A 177 -1.60 14.47 11.34
C ARG A 177 -0.31 14.73 10.55
N ARG A 178 0.66 15.42 11.16
CA ARG A 178 1.96 15.70 10.53
C ARG A 178 2.69 14.39 10.18
N THR A 179 2.78 13.45 11.13
CA THR A 179 3.41 12.15 10.88
C THR A 179 2.71 11.38 9.76
N LEU A 180 1.37 11.40 9.70
CA LEU A 180 0.62 10.77 8.62
C LEU A 180 0.91 11.40 7.25
N VAL A 181 0.96 12.74 7.16
CA VAL A 181 1.24 13.45 5.90
C VAL A 181 2.63 13.11 5.37
N GLU A 182 3.66 13.19 6.22
CA GLU A 182 5.04 12.85 5.82
C GLU A 182 5.19 11.36 5.50
N LEU A 183 4.45 10.49 6.21
CA LEU A 183 4.44 9.06 5.92
C LEU A 183 3.80 8.77 4.55
N LEU A 184 2.73 9.47 4.18
CA LEU A 184 2.09 9.34 2.87
C LEU A 184 2.98 9.88 1.75
N GLU A 185 3.69 10.99 1.97
CA GLU A 185 4.75 11.45 1.07
C GLU A 185 5.79 10.35 0.86
N LEU A 186 6.28 9.71 1.93
CA LEU A 186 7.29 8.66 1.85
C LEU A 186 6.79 7.41 1.10
N TRP A 187 5.53 7.00 1.31
CA TRP A 187 4.91 5.93 0.54
C TRP A 187 4.85 6.24 -0.95
N GLY A 188 4.52 7.49 -1.31
CA GLY A 188 4.53 7.94 -2.70
C GLY A 188 5.93 7.93 -3.31
N ARG A 189 6.96 8.39 -2.58
CA ARG A 189 8.36 8.32 -3.03
C ARG A 189 8.91 6.90 -3.11
N PHE A 190 8.41 6.00 -2.28
CA PHE A 190 8.79 4.59 -2.35
C PHE A 190 8.39 3.95 -3.68
N ILE A 191 7.28 4.35 -4.28
CA ILE A 191 6.90 3.94 -5.65
C ILE A 191 8.02 4.32 -6.66
N THR A 192 8.54 5.54 -6.56
CA THR A 192 9.65 6.02 -7.39
C THR A 192 10.92 5.22 -7.15
N VAL A 193 11.35 5.08 -5.89
CA VAL A 193 12.58 4.34 -5.55
C VAL A 193 12.51 2.90 -6.01
N LEU A 194 11.37 2.25 -5.80
CA LEU A 194 11.15 0.87 -6.19
C LEU A 194 11.10 0.70 -7.72
N SER A 195 10.56 1.67 -8.46
CA SER A 195 10.56 1.63 -9.94
C SER A 195 11.97 1.69 -10.56
N ALA A 196 12.92 2.30 -9.84
CA ALA A 196 14.32 2.40 -10.24
C ALA A 196 15.19 1.26 -9.69
N ASP A 197 14.62 0.34 -8.91
CA ASP A 197 15.37 -0.74 -8.27
C ASP A 197 15.76 -1.83 -9.28
N ALA A 198 17.05 -2.17 -9.33
CA ALA A 198 17.58 -3.14 -10.28
C ALA A 198 17.00 -4.56 -10.07
N SER A 199 16.73 -4.96 -8.82
CA SER A 199 16.16 -6.28 -8.54
C SER A 199 14.72 -6.39 -9.08
N LEU A 200 13.99 -5.28 -9.13
CA LEU A 200 12.68 -5.23 -9.76
C LEU A 200 12.77 -5.25 -11.29
N ALA A 201 13.80 -4.66 -11.89
CA ALA A 201 14.06 -4.81 -13.32
C ALA A 201 14.20 -6.29 -13.72
N ASP A 202 14.99 -7.06 -12.99
CA ASP A 202 15.18 -8.49 -13.25
C ASP A 202 13.86 -9.28 -13.14
N LEU A 203 13.03 -8.97 -12.14
CA LEU A 203 11.71 -9.58 -11.98
C LEU A 203 10.79 -9.26 -13.16
N ARG A 204 10.77 -8.01 -13.63
CA ARG A 204 9.93 -7.59 -14.77
C ARG A 204 10.31 -8.32 -16.05
N SER A 205 11.60 -8.41 -16.34
CA SER A 205 12.08 -9.13 -17.52
C SER A 205 11.84 -10.64 -17.39
N ALA A 206 11.79 -11.20 -16.18
CA ALA A 206 11.40 -12.59 -15.97
C ALA A 206 9.89 -12.82 -16.21
N VAL A 207 9.02 -11.94 -15.70
CA VAL A 207 7.56 -12.02 -15.91
C VAL A 207 7.23 -11.86 -17.40
N THR A 208 7.85 -10.88 -18.07
CA THR A 208 7.64 -10.63 -19.50
C THR A 208 8.01 -11.86 -20.33
N ARG A 209 9.19 -12.45 -20.09
CA ARG A 209 9.61 -13.71 -20.76
C ARG A 209 8.66 -14.87 -20.50
N HIS A 210 8.10 -14.97 -19.29
CA HIS A 210 7.15 -16.05 -18.97
C HIS A 210 5.84 -15.89 -19.76
N LEU A 211 5.31 -14.67 -19.85
CA LEU A 211 4.08 -14.39 -20.61
C LEU A 211 4.29 -14.61 -22.11
N GLN A 212 5.47 -14.32 -22.65
CA GLN A 212 5.83 -14.60 -24.04
C GLN A 212 5.79 -16.09 -24.40
N THR A 213 6.19 -16.98 -23.48
CA THR A 213 6.16 -18.43 -23.77
C THR A 213 4.75 -18.98 -24.02
N SER A 214 3.71 -18.18 -23.77
CA SER A 214 2.31 -18.57 -23.94
C SER A 214 1.67 -18.06 -25.25
N GLY A 215 2.36 -17.31 -26.11
CA GLY A 215 1.80 -16.88 -27.40
C GLY A 215 2.74 -16.09 -28.32
N ASP A 216 2.36 -15.95 -29.60
CA ASP A 216 3.05 -15.09 -30.59
C ASP A 216 2.82 -13.61 -30.25
N SER A 217 3.72 -13.02 -29.45
CA SER A 217 3.73 -11.59 -29.13
C SER A 217 4.73 -10.85 -30.03
N SER A 218 4.36 -9.66 -30.51
CA SER A 218 5.25 -8.76 -31.26
C SER A 218 6.15 -7.97 -30.30
N GLU A 219 7.37 -7.61 -30.72
CA GLU A 219 8.32 -6.80 -29.91
C GLU A 219 7.69 -5.50 -29.35
N GLU A 220 6.85 -4.81 -30.11
CA GLU A 220 6.15 -3.60 -29.65
C GLU A 220 5.18 -3.86 -28.47
N SER A 221 4.61 -5.07 -28.41
CA SER A 221 3.75 -5.49 -27.30
C SER A 221 4.58 -5.77 -26.04
N ASP A 222 5.81 -6.23 -26.21
CA ASP A 222 6.70 -6.55 -25.10
C ASP A 222 7.20 -5.29 -24.40
N GLU A 223 7.62 -4.27 -25.17
CA GLU A 223 8.04 -2.99 -24.61
C GLU A 223 6.90 -2.31 -23.83
N LYS A 224 5.67 -2.35 -24.37
CA LYS A 224 4.48 -1.82 -23.68
C LYS A 224 4.17 -2.57 -22.40
N LEU A 225 4.31 -3.90 -22.42
CA LEU A 225 4.10 -4.73 -21.24
C LEU A 225 5.16 -4.47 -20.17
N GLU A 226 6.44 -4.38 -20.57
CA GLU A 226 7.54 -4.11 -19.64
C GLU A 226 7.42 -2.71 -19.02
N ASP A 227 7.05 -1.68 -19.79
CA ASP A 227 6.75 -0.34 -19.27
C ASP A 227 5.57 -0.37 -18.30
N PHE A 228 4.47 -1.05 -18.68
CA PHE A 228 3.31 -1.21 -17.80
C PHE A 228 3.67 -1.90 -16.48
N LEU A 229 4.43 -2.99 -16.51
CA LEU A 229 4.90 -3.71 -15.31
C LEU A 229 5.88 -2.84 -14.50
N GLY A 230 6.73 -2.07 -15.18
CA GLY A 230 7.64 -1.07 -14.61
C GLY A 230 6.96 -0.05 -13.73
N ARG A 231 5.75 0.37 -14.11
CA ARG A 231 5.00 1.39 -13.37
C ARG A 231 3.94 0.81 -12.43
N SER A 232 3.32 -0.33 -12.79
CA SER A 232 2.26 -0.95 -11.99
C SER A 232 2.76 -1.74 -10.78
N ILE A 233 3.86 -2.50 -10.90
CA ILE A 233 4.34 -3.32 -9.78
C ILE A 233 4.74 -2.46 -8.57
N PRO A 234 5.53 -1.37 -8.71
CA PRO A 234 5.84 -0.50 -7.58
C PRO A 234 4.59 0.08 -6.90
N ALA A 235 3.59 0.51 -7.68
CA ALA A 235 2.33 1.01 -7.15
C ALA A 235 1.52 -0.09 -6.43
N GLY A 236 1.52 -1.31 -6.99
CA GLY A 236 0.94 -2.51 -6.39
C GLY A 236 1.58 -2.89 -5.06
N VAL A 237 2.91 -2.84 -4.97
CA VAL A 237 3.63 -3.09 -3.72
C VAL A 237 3.30 -2.01 -2.69
N ALA A 238 3.23 -0.74 -3.10
CA ALA A 238 2.87 0.35 -2.20
C ALA A 238 1.45 0.21 -1.65
N ILE A 239 0.42 -0.04 -2.48
CA ILE A 239 -0.95 -0.24 -1.99
C ILE A 239 -1.06 -1.46 -1.07
N GLY A 240 -0.40 -2.58 -1.39
CA GLY A 240 -0.37 -3.76 -0.52
C GLY A 240 0.32 -3.48 0.83
N GLY A 241 1.42 -2.73 0.81
CA GLY A 241 2.10 -2.29 2.03
C GLY A 241 1.24 -1.38 2.91
N ILE A 242 0.55 -0.41 2.29
CA ILE A 242 -0.42 0.48 2.96
C ILE A 242 -1.57 -0.35 3.55
N GLU A 243 -2.11 -1.32 2.80
CA GLU A 243 -3.18 -2.21 3.27
C GLU A 243 -2.76 -2.98 4.53
N MET A 244 -1.56 -3.58 4.52
CA MET A 244 -1.08 -4.40 5.64
C MET A 244 -0.73 -3.59 6.89
N THR A 245 -0.25 -2.35 6.72
CA THR A 245 0.39 -1.60 7.83
C THR A 245 -0.38 -0.35 8.26
N LEU A 246 -1.11 0.31 7.36
CA LEU A 246 -1.74 1.61 7.61
C LEU A 246 -3.26 1.58 7.51
N SER A 247 -3.85 0.71 6.67
CA SER A 247 -5.30 0.65 6.48
C SER A 247 -6.02 0.27 7.78
N SER A 248 -6.59 1.28 8.45
CA SER A 248 -7.35 1.11 9.67
C SER A 248 -8.39 2.21 9.83
N PRO A 249 -9.65 1.87 10.20
CA PRO A 249 -10.68 2.86 10.49
C PRO A 249 -10.26 3.89 11.56
N LYS A 250 -9.30 3.52 12.42
CA LYS A 250 -8.74 4.37 13.48
C LYS A 250 -8.04 5.62 12.94
N LEU A 251 -7.53 5.57 11.72
CA LEU A 251 -6.84 6.71 11.08
C LEU A 251 -7.78 7.61 10.28
N ALA A 252 -9.05 7.22 10.09
CA ALA A 252 -9.98 7.95 9.23
C ALA A 252 -10.18 9.41 9.67
N SER A 253 -10.29 9.67 10.98
CA SER A 253 -10.46 11.03 11.50
C SER A 253 -9.22 11.89 11.27
N VAL A 254 -8.02 11.36 11.54
CA VAL A 254 -6.75 12.06 11.31
C VAL A 254 -6.54 12.33 9.83
N PHE A 255 -6.88 11.36 8.97
CA PHE A 255 -6.82 11.52 7.53
C PHE A 255 -7.79 12.60 7.03
N ASP A 256 -9.03 12.64 7.53
CA ASP A 256 -10.01 13.66 7.16
C ASP A 256 -9.58 15.07 7.57
N VAL A 257 -8.93 15.21 8.73
CA VAL A 257 -8.31 16.47 9.16
C VAL A 257 -7.14 16.84 8.25
N ALA A 258 -6.27 15.89 7.91
CA ALA A 258 -5.16 16.11 6.98
C ALA A 258 -5.65 16.57 5.60
N LEU A 259 -6.70 15.92 5.08
CA LEU A 259 -7.35 16.27 3.82
C LEU A 259 -7.91 17.69 3.85
N SER A 260 -8.66 18.03 4.91
CA SER A 260 -9.28 19.36 5.08
C SER A 260 -8.24 20.47 5.25
N SER A 261 -7.10 20.16 5.87
CA SER A 261 -5.99 21.12 6.05
C SER A 261 -5.18 21.39 4.77
N GLY A 262 -5.43 20.65 3.69
CA GLY A 262 -4.68 20.75 2.44
C GLY A 262 -3.27 20.14 2.47
N GLY A 263 -2.84 19.58 3.60
CA GLY A 263 -1.49 18.98 3.74
C GLY A 263 -1.22 17.82 2.78
N LEU A 264 -2.28 17.10 2.36
CA LEU A 264 -2.19 15.97 1.42
C LEU A 264 -1.94 16.39 -0.04
N ARG A 265 -1.91 17.69 -0.34
CA ARG A 265 -1.78 18.24 -1.70
C ARG A 265 -0.39 18.81 -1.98
N ARG A 266 0.61 18.42 -1.17
CA ARG A 266 1.98 18.95 -1.25
C ARG A 266 2.73 18.50 -2.51
N SER A 267 2.44 17.29 -2.99
CA SER A 267 3.14 16.63 -4.10
C SER A 267 2.21 15.58 -4.75
N ASN A 268 2.54 15.13 -5.95
CA ASN A 268 1.81 14.03 -6.59
C ASN A 268 2.03 12.70 -5.85
N GLU A 269 3.19 12.52 -5.22
CA GLU A 269 3.54 11.37 -4.39
C GLU A 269 2.60 11.26 -3.18
N CYS A 270 2.45 12.35 -2.42
CA CYS A 270 1.56 12.41 -1.27
C CYS A 270 0.09 12.23 -1.69
N VAL A 271 -0.32 12.88 -2.80
CA VAL A 271 -1.68 12.72 -3.33
C VAL A 271 -1.95 11.26 -3.73
N THR A 272 -1.02 10.63 -4.44
CA THR A 272 -1.16 9.22 -4.87
C THR A 272 -1.29 8.29 -3.67
N ALA A 273 -0.38 8.36 -2.69
CA ALA A 273 -0.48 7.55 -1.48
C ALA A 273 -1.77 7.83 -0.68
N SER A 274 -2.21 9.09 -0.65
CA SER A 274 -3.48 9.49 -0.02
C SER A 274 -4.68 8.85 -0.72
N LEU A 275 -4.70 8.83 -2.05
CA LEU A 275 -5.73 8.18 -2.84
C LEU A 275 -5.76 6.67 -2.61
N LEU A 276 -4.59 6.02 -2.56
CA LEU A 276 -4.49 4.59 -2.25
C LEU A 276 -5.01 4.28 -0.85
N LEU A 277 -4.61 5.04 0.18
CA LEU A 277 -5.13 4.87 1.53
C LEU A 277 -6.65 5.10 1.59
N LEU A 278 -7.16 6.14 0.94
CA LEU A 278 -8.58 6.46 0.92
C LEU A 278 -9.42 5.36 0.25
N PHE A 279 -8.91 4.80 -0.86
CA PHE A 279 -9.50 3.65 -1.56
C PHE A 279 -9.55 2.39 -0.69
N LEU A 280 -8.53 2.16 0.14
CA LEU A 280 -8.49 1.04 1.08
C LEU A 280 -9.41 1.25 2.28
N LEU A 281 -9.47 2.46 2.83
CA LEU A 281 -10.30 2.78 4.00
C LEU A 281 -11.80 2.75 3.68
N ARG A 282 -12.19 3.15 2.45
CA ARG A 282 -13.59 3.27 2.01
C ARG A 282 -14.49 3.96 3.03
N SER A 283 -14.00 5.03 3.65
CA SER A 283 -14.78 5.82 4.60
C SER A 283 -16.00 6.46 3.91
N PRO A 284 -17.05 6.87 4.64
CA PRO A 284 -18.20 7.54 4.04
C PRO A 284 -17.77 8.74 3.18
N GLY A 285 -18.27 8.80 1.95
CA GLY A 285 -17.91 9.82 0.96
C GLY A 285 -16.49 9.72 0.40
N TRP A 286 -15.83 8.55 0.53
CA TRP A 286 -14.44 8.38 0.07
C TRP A 286 -14.26 8.72 -1.41
N ALA A 287 -15.23 8.37 -2.27
CA ALA A 287 -15.12 8.61 -3.71
C ALA A 287 -15.19 10.11 -4.04
N MET A 288 -16.05 10.87 -3.35
CA MET A 288 -16.05 12.34 -3.46
C MET A 288 -14.75 12.96 -2.94
N LYS A 289 -14.28 12.51 -1.77
CA LYS A 289 -13.00 12.96 -1.20
C LYS A 289 -11.84 12.68 -2.17
N ALA A 290 -11.82 11.50 -2.78
CA ALA A 290 -10.85 11.13 -3.80
C ALA A 290 -10.95 12.04 -5.03
N ALA A 291 -12.17 12.34 -5.50
CA ALA A 291 -12.37 13.26 -6.62
C ALA A 291 -11.79 14.66 -6.33
N THR A 292 -11.91 15.16 -5.10
CA THR A 292 -11.30 16.44 -4.72
C THR A 292 -9.76 16.44 -4.73
N LEU A 293 -9.14 15.30 -4.47
CA LEU A 293 -7.68 15.15 -4.58
C LEU A 293 -7.27 15.03 -6.06
N VAL A 294 -7.99 14.21 -6.83
CA VAL A 294 -7.76 14.03 -8.28
C VAL A 294 -7.86 15.35 -9.03
N ASP A 295 -8.86 16.18 -8.73
CA ASP A 295 -9.09 17.46 -9.41
C ASP A 295 -7.86 18.37 -9.37
N GLN A 296 -7.11 18.31 -8.27
CA GLN A 296 -5.94 19.18 -8.04
C GLN A 296 -4.61 18.50 -8.37
N ALA A 297 -4.63 17.19 -8.58
CA ALA A 297 -3.45 16.43 -8.97
C ALA A 297 -3.10 16.64 -10.45
N GLU A 298 -1.82 16.54 -10.76
CA GLU A 298 -1.36 16.42 -12.14
C GLU A 298 -1.73 15.05 -12.71
N ALA A 299 -1.92 14.97 -14.03
CA ALA A 299 -2.31 13.75 -14.74
C ALA A 299 -1.13 12.78 -14.89
N THR A 300 -0.59 12.28 -13.79
CA THR A 300 0.53 11.32 -13.79
C THR A 300 0.08 9.92 -14.22
N TRP A 301 0.99 9.11 -14.75
CA TRP A 301 0.67 7.75 -15.20
C TRP A 301 0.03 6.91 -14.08
N VAL A 302 0.58 6.92 -12.86
CA VAL A 302 0.07 6.14 -11.72
C VAL A 302 -1.35 6.55 -11.36
N LEU A 303 -1.68 7.84 -11.48
CA LEU A 303 -3.02 8.32 -11.20
C LEU A 303 -4.00 7.89 -12.29
N THR A 304 -3.65 8.15 -13.55
CA THR A 304 -4.61 8.04 -14.64
C THR A 304 -4.74 6.64 -15.22
N HIS A 305 -3.76 5.76 -14.99
CA HIS A 305 -3.83 4.36 -15.43
C HIS A 305 -4.04 3.43 -14.25
N PHE A 306 -3.11 3.41 -13.28
CA PHE A 306 -3.15 2.44 -12.19
C PHE A 306 -4.31 2.70 -11.21
N PHE A 307 -4.40 3.90 -10.64
CA PHE A 307 -5.49 4.22 -9.72
C PHE A 307 -6.86 4.25 -10.41
N HIS A 308 -6.91 4.66 -11.67
CA HIS A 308 -8.11 4.58 -12.48
C HIS A 308 -8.60 3.14 -12.66
N ALA A 309 -7.70 2.21 -13.03
CA ALA A 309 -8.03 0.80 -13.15
C ALA A 309 -8.57 0.22 -11.84
N LEU A 310 -8.00 0.59 -10.69
CA LEU A 310 -8.52 0.19 -9.37
C LEU A 310 -9.96 0.69 -9.13
N CYS A 311 -10.26 1.94 -9.52
CA CYS A 311 -11.60 2.50 -9.39
C CYS A 311 -12.60 1.79 -10.33
N GLN A 312 -12.18 1.47 -11.56
CA GLN A 312 -13.01 0.74 -12.52
C GLN A 312 -13.31 -0.67 -12.03
N ASP A 313 -12.30 -1.40 -11.54
CA ASP A 313 -12.48 -2.73 -10.96
C ASP A 313 -13.41 -2.66 -9.73
N ALA A 314 -13.18 -1.71 -8.81
CA ALA A 314 -14.07 -1.53 -7.66
C ALA A 314 -15.52 -1.26 -8.10
N TYR A 315 -15.75 -0.48 -9.16
CA TYR A 315 -17.09 -0.24 -9.71
C TYR A 315 -17.68 -1.52 -10.29
N ALA A 316 -16.91 -2.24 -11.12
CA ALA A 316 -17.31 -3.51 -11.72
C ALA A 316 -17.66 -4.58 -10.68
N GLN A 317 -17.00 -4.56 -9.52
CA GLN A 317 -17.28 -5.46 -8.41
C GLN A 317 -18.45 -5.01 -7.52
N GLY A 318 -19.05 -3.84 -7.78
CA GLY A 318 -20.19 -3.31 -7.04
C GLY A 318 -19.84 -2.48 -5.80
N GLY A 319 -18.71 -1.77 -5.83
CA GLY A 319 -18.32 -0.81 -4.80
C GLY A 319 -19.38 0.28 -4.56
N ALA A 320 -19.42 0.78 -3.32
CA ALA A 320 -20.38 1.79 -2.86
C ALA A 320 -19.67 3.05 -2.32
N PRO A 321 -20.29 4.24 -2.42
CA PRO A 321 -21.51 4.54 -3.17
C PRO A 321 -21.29 4.48 -4.69
N GLU A 322 -22.23 3.89 -5.41
CA GLU A 322 -22.10 3.62 -6.85
C GLU A 322 -21.95 4.89 -7.69
N ASP A 323 -22.83 5.86 -7.47
CA ASP A 323 -22.86 7.09 -8.26
C ASP A 323 -21.61 7.94 -8.05
N GLU A 324 -21.13 8.01 -6.79
CA GLU A 324 -19.90 8.72 -6.46
C GLU A 324 -18.67 8.05 -7.07
N LEU A 325 -18.61 6.71 -7.05
CA LEU A 325 -17.52 5.97 -7.66
C LEU A 325 -17.52 6.10 -9.19
N LEU A 326 -18.70 6.07 -9.81
CA LEU A 326 -18.84 6.34 -11.24
C LEU A 326 -18.37 7.76 -11.60
N ALA A 327 -18.72 8.75 -10.77
CA ALA A 327 -18.25 10.13 -10.94
C ALA A 327 -16.72 10.24 -10.83
N LEU A 328 -16.11 9.52 -9.87
CA LEU A 328 -14.66 9.45 -9.73
C LEU A 328 -13.99 8.81 -10.96
N CYS A 329 -14.53 7.69 -11.46
CA CYS A 329 -14.04 7.05 -12.69
C CYS A 329 -14.10 8.00 -13.90
N LYS A 330 -15.17 8.80 -14.02
CA LYS A 330 -15.30 9.84 -15.06
C LYS A 330 -14.28 10.96 -14.88
N ALA A 331 -14.06 11.43 -13.66
CA ALA A 331 -13.07 12.47 -13.37
C ALA A 331 -11.66 12.04 -13.78
N LEU A 332 -11.28 10.80 -13.46
CA LEU A 332 -10.00 10.21 -13.86
C LEU A 332 -9.88 10.03 -15.38
N TYR A 333 -10.94 9.55 -16.03
CA TYR A 333 -10.99 9.41 -17.49
C TYR A 333 -10.79 10.76 -18.20
N LEU A 334 -11.45 11.82 -17.71
CA LEU A 334 -11.33 13.16 -18.28
C LEU A 334 -9.96 13.81 -18.07
N LYS A 335 -9.17 13.38 -17.07
CA LYS A 335 -7.83 13.93 -16.82
C LYS A 335 -6.84 13.65 -17.95
N GLN A 336 -7.09 12.63 -18.77
CA GLN A 336 -6.23 12.26 -19.89
C GLN A 336 -6.67 12.87 -21.23
N GLN A 337 -7.81 13.57 -21.27
CA GLN A 337 -8.50 13.85 -22.52
C GLN A 337 -8.91 15.32 -22.64
N THR A 338 -8.69 15.87 -23.82
CA THR A 338 -9.21 17.18 -24.22
C THR A 338 -10.12 16.99 -25.43
N PHE A 339 -11.28 17.62 -25.41
CA PHE A 339 -12.30 17.45 -26.45
C PHE A 339 -12.45 18.73 -27.24
N THR A 340 -12.62 18.62 -28.56
CA THR A 340 -12.84 19.79 -29.43
C THR A 340 -14.23 20.40 -29.26
N SER A 341 -15.22 19.62 -28.79
CA SER A 341 -16.58 20.10 -28.51
C SER A 341 -17.20 19.45 -27.27
N ALA A 342 -18.21 20.13 -26.70
CA ALA A 342 -18.98 19.62 -25.57
C ALA A 342 -19.81 18.38 -25.93
N ASP A 343 -20.29 18.30 -27.18
CA ASP A 343 -21.08 17.17 -27.67
C ASP A 343 -20.24 15.90 -27.77
N ILE A 344 -19.01 16.03 -28.30
CA ILE A 344 -18.04 14.91 -28.35
C ILE A 344 -17.71 14.45 -26.94
N ARG A 345 -17.45 15.40 -26.01
CA ARG A 345 -17.20 15.06 -24.60
C ARG A 345 -18.36 14.28 -23.98
N SER A 346 -19.61 14.70 -24.21
CA SER A 346 -20.79 14.01 -23.69
C SER A 346 -20.89 12.60 -24.26
N ALA A 347 -20.73 12.45 -25.58
CA ALA A 347 -20.82 11.15 -26.26
C ALA A 347 -19.78 10.15 -25.75
N HIS A 348 -18.52 10.58 -25.60
CA HIS A 348 -17.45 9.73 -25.04
C HIS A 348 -17.71 9.35 -23.58
N LEU A 349 -18.21 10.29 -22.76
CA LEU A 349 -18.58 10.00 -21.37
C LEU A 349 -19.75 9.01 -21.26
N ASP A 350 -20.72 9.10 -22.16
CA ASP A 350 -21.86 8.17 -22.22
C ASP A 350 -21.39 6.77 -22.64
N GLN A 351 -20.55 6.67 -23.68
CA GLN A 351 -19.94 5.40 -24.10
C GLN A 351 -19.11 4.78 -22.97
N TYR A 352 -18.25 5.57 -22.31
CA TYR A 352 -17.45 5.13 -21.18
C TYR A 352 -18.32 4.62 -20.02
N THR A 353 -19.41 5.33 -19.70
CA THR A 353 -20.38 4.92 -18.67
C THR A 353 -21.05 3.60 -19.04
N GLN A 354 -21.47 3.46 -20.29
CA GLN A 354 -22.08 2.24 -20.81
C GLN A 354 -21.13 1.05 -20.74
N ARG A 355 -19.85 1.25 -21.07
CA ARG A 355 -18.79 0.23 -20.94
C ARG A 355 -18.67 -0.27 -19.51
N LEU A 356 -18.50 0.64 -18.54
CA LEU A 356 -18.39 0.28 -17.11
C LEU A 356 -19.63 -0.46 -16.59
N ARG A 357 -20.84 -0.02 -16.99
CA ARG A 357 -22.08 -0.71 -16.63
C ARG A 357 -22.14 -2.13 -17.21
N THR A 358 -21.66 -2.30 -18.44
CA THR A 358 -21.59 -3.60 -19.11
C THR A 358 -20.59 -4.53 -18.42
N GLU A 359 -19.39 -4.05 -18.09
CA GLU A 359 -18.39 -4.80 -17.32
C GLU A 359 -18.95 -5.26 -15.97
N ARG A 360 -19.59 -4.35 -15.23
CA ARG A 360 -20.25 -4.69 -13.96
C ARG A 360 -21.35 -5.73 -14.12
N ALA A 361 -22.16 -5.63 -15.18
CA ALA A 361 -23.17 -6.63 -15.49
C ALA A 361 -22.52 -8.00 -15.72
N LYS A 362 -21.45 -8.07 -16.52
CA LYS A 362 -20.69 -9.32 -16.76
C LYS A 362 -20.15 -9.90 -15.45
N THR A 363 -19.50 -9.10 -14.61
CA THR A 363 -18.97 -9.53 -13.30
C THR A 363 -20.05 -10.02 -12.33
N ARG A 364 -21.27 -9.45 -12.39
CA ARG A 364 -22.41 -9.95 -11.60
C ARG A 364 -22.90 -11.31 -12.08
N HIS A 365 -22.92 -11.55 -13.40
CA HIS A 365 -23.32 -12.84 -13.96
C HIS A 365 -22.29 -13.94 -13.63
N SER A 366 -21.00 -13.64 -13.68
CA SER A 366 -19.94 -14.63 -13.37
C SER A 366 -19.88 -15.04 -11.90
N ARG A 367 -20.35 -14.20 -10.97
CA ARG A 367 -20.42 -14.52 -9.52
C ARG A 367 -21.58 -15.44 -9.13
N HIS A 368 -22.57 -15.61 -10.01
CA HIS A 368 -23.73 -16.48 -9.77
C HIS A 368 -23.83 -17.55 -10.87
N PRO A 369 -22.88 -18.50 -10.95
CA PRO A 369 -23.07 -19.68 -11.78
C PRO A 369 -24.27 -20.47 -11.21
N ALA A 370 -25.25 -20.72 -12.08
CA ALA A 370 -26.51 -21.37 -11.75
C ALA A 370 -26.34 -22.81 -11.23
#